data_AF-A0A965L313-F1
#
_entry.id   AF-A0A965L313-F1
#
_cell.length_a   1.000
_cell.length_b   1.000
_cell.length_c   1.000
_cell.angle_alpha   90.00
_cell.angle_beta   90.00
_cell.angle_gamma   90.00
#
_symmetry.space_group_name_H-M   'P 1'
#
loop_
_entity.id
_entity.type
_entity.pdbx_description
1 polymer ?
#
loop_
_entity_poly.entity_id
_entity_poly.type
_entity_poly.pdbx_seq_one_letter_code
_entity_poly.pdbx_strand_id
1 'polypeptide(L)'
;MDTDGDGKPDYQDTDSDNDGIPDAVEAGKDPNKPVDTDGDGKPDYLDTDSDNDGIPDSVEAGKDPQVPVDTDKDGIPDYRDLDSDNDGIPDKIEAGKDPSKP
;
A
#
# COMPACT_ATOMS: atom_id res chain seq x y z
N MET A 1 1.30 20.41 -2.51
CA MET A 1 0.96 19.18 -1.80
C MET A 1 2.29 18.48 -1.55
N ASP A 2 2.41 17.96 -0.35
CA ASP A 2 3.63 17.47 0.32
C ASP A 2 3.04 16.54 1.39
N THR A 3 2.75 15.32 0.98
CA THR A 3 1.84 14.40 1.66
C THR A 3 2.47 13.81 2.92
N ASP A 4 3.75 13.46 2.83
CA ASP A 4 4.56 12.98 3.95
C ASP A 4 5.17 14.11 4.82
N GLY A 5 5.24 15.34 4.29
CA GLY A 5 5.78 16.50 5.00
C GLY A 5 7.31 16.51 5.10
N ASP A 6 8.03 15.82 4.19
CA ASP A 6 9.50 15.80 4.17
C ASP A 6 10.12 17.09 3.59
N GLY A 7 9.28 17.95 3.00
CA GLY A 7 9.66 19.22 2.39
C GLY A 7 9.92 19.14 0.88
N LYS A 8 9.72 17.98 0.26
CA LYS A 8 9.69 17.77 -1.18
C LYS A 8 8.22 17.67 -1.63
N PRO A 9 7.78 18.50 -2.59
CA PRO A 9 6.42 18.37 -3.09
C PRO A 9 6.20 17.03 -3.81
N ASP A 10 5.02 16.40 -3.67
CA ASP A 10 4.69 15.08 -4.24
C ASP A 10 5.11 14.92 -5.72
N TYR A 11 4.92 15.94 -6.56
CA TYR A 11 5.29 15.87 -7.98
C TYR A 11 6.80 15.76 -8.26
N GLN A 12 7.64 15.92 -7.24
CA GLN A 12 9.08 15.71 -7.26
C GLN A 12 9.50 14.52 -6.40
N ASP A 13 8.58 13.98 -5.59
CA ASP A 13 8.80 12.78 -4.79
C ASP A 13 8.78 11.51 -5.61
N THR A 14 9.47 10.51 -5.09
CA THR A 14 9.49 9.15 -5.62
C THR A 14 8.77 8.17 -4.69
N ASP A 15 8.40 8.63 -3.50
CA ASP A 15 7.74 7.91 -2.41
C ASP A 15 7.01 9.01 -1.60
N SER A 16 5.83 9.41 -2.09
CA SER A 16 5.15 10.66 -1.72
C SER A 16 4.48 10.60 -0.36
N ASP A 17 4.20 9.41 0.16
CA ASP A 17 3.65 9.19 1.50
C ASP A 17 4.65 8.56 2.47
N ASN A 18 5.85 8.20 1.97
CA ASN A 18 7.01 7.74 2.72
C ASN A 18 6.71 6.47 3.53
N ASP A 19 5.95 5.56 2.93
CA ASP A 19 5.71 4.22 3.43
C ASP A 19 6.83 3.23 3.03
N GLY A 20 7.64 3.61 2.04
CA GLY A 20 8.78 2.85 1.52
C GLY A 20 8.52 2.14 0.20
N ILE A 21 7.27 2.07 -0.27
CA ILE A 21 6.89 1.64 -1.61
C ILE A 21 7.04 2.87 -2.54
N PRO A 22 7.73 2.74 -3.69
CA PRO A 22 7.86 3.89 -4.59
C PRO A 22 6.55 4.20 -5.32
N ASP A 23 6.25 5.49 -5.55
CA ASP A 23 5.07 5.96 -6.30
C ASP A 23 4.87 5.24 -7.64
N ALA A 24 5.96 4.84 -8.31
CA ALA A 24 5.90 4.15 -9.60
C ALA A 24 5.35 2.71 -9.50
N VAL A 25 5.43 2.10 -8.32
CA VAL A 25 4.87 0.79 -7.99
C VAL A 25 3.38 0.94 -7.64
N GLU A 26 3.01 1.98 -6.91
CA GLU A 26 1.65 2.20 -6.42
C GLU A 26 0.75 2.94 -7.41
N ALA A 27 1.26 3.89 -8.19
CA ALA A 27 0.41 4.61 -9.16
C ALA A 27 -0.23 3.66 -10.21
N GLY A 28 0.28 2.44 -10.34
CA GLY A 28 -0.23 1.43 -11.26
C GLY A 28 0.15 1.72 -12.71
N LYS A 29 -0.57 1.09 -13.66
CA LYS A 29 -0.17 1.09 -15.09
C LYS A 29 -0.53 2.37 -15.85
N ASP A 30 -1.55 3.11 -15.42
CA ASP A 30 -2.00 4.33 -16.08
C ASP A 30 -1.80 5.55 -15.18
N PRO A 31 -0.80 6.41 -15.43
CA PRO A 31 -0.53 7.57 -14.60
C PRO A 31 -1.63 8.65 -14.65
N ASN A 32 -2.55 8.59 -15.61
CA ASN A 32 -3.70 9.52 -15.65
C ASN A 32 -4.88 9.01 -14.84
N LYS A 33 -4.79 7.78 -14.34
CA LYS A 33 -5.84 7.11 -13.60
C LYS A 33 -5.18 6.23 -12.53
N PRO A 34 -4.53 6.87 -11.53
CA PRO A 34 -3.81 6.14 -10.51
C PRO A 34 -4.78 5.21 -9.75
N VAL A 35 -4.22 4.15 -9.18
CA VAL A 35 -4.98 3.20 -8.38
C VAL A 35 -5.42 3.90 -7.08
N ASP A 36 -6.62 3.53 -6.63
CA ASP A 36 -7.30 3.97 -5.41
C ASP A 36 -8.06 2.72 -4.95
N THR A 37 -7.38 1.91 -4.13
CA THR A 37 -7.77 0.52 -3.84
C THR A 37 -8.98 0.48 -2.91
N ASP A 38 -9.01 1.30 -1.87
CA ASP A 38 -10.13 1.39 -0.93
C ASP A 38 -11.29 2.30 -1.40
N GLY A 39 -11.03 3.15 -2.40
CA GLY A 39 -12.03 4.04 -3.00
C GLY A 39 -12.36 5.27 -2.15
N ASP A 40 -11.47 5.69 -1.25
CA ASP A 40 -11.67 6.87 -0.40
C ASP A 40 -11.41 8.21 -1.13
N GLY A 41 -10.83 8.13 -2.33
CA GLY A 41 -10.50 9.27 -3.19
C GLY A 41 -9.05 9.74 -3.09
N LYS A 42 -8.22 9.06 -2.30
CA LYS A 42 -6.78 9.23 -2.21
C LYS A 42 -6.11 8.10 -3.01
N PRO A 43 -5.30 8.43 -4.02
CA PRO A 43 -4.56 7.39 -4.74
C PRO A 43 -3.57 6.68 -3.84
N ASP A 44 -3.34 5.38 -4.09
CA ASP A 44 -2.46 4.51 -3.31
C ASP A 44 -1.05 5.10 -3.10
N TYR A 45 -0.44 5.74 -4.13
CA TYR A 45 0.90 6.36 -3.99
C TYR A 45 0.96 7.57 -3.03
N LEU A 46 -0.18 7.97 -2.49
CA LEU A 46 -0.27 8.99 -1.46
C LEU A 46 -0.76 8.38 -0.13
N ASP A 47 -1.13 7.10 -0.10
CA ASP A 47 -1.84 6.45 0.99
C ASP A 47 -1.13 5.31 1.68
N THR A 48 -0.98 5.44 3.00
CA THR A 48 -0.12 4.57 3.81
C THR A 48 -0.81 3.27 4.28
N ASP A 49 -2.04 3.04 3.82
CA ASP A 49 -2.96 1.94 4.17
C ASP A 49 -3.97 1.79 3.00
N SER A 50 -3.45 1.38 1.84
CA SER A 50 -4.11 1.46 0.53
C SER A 50 -5.41 0.66 0.43
N ASP A 51 -5.54 -0.44 1.18
CA ASP A 51 -6.75 -1.27 1.22
C ASP A 51 -7.64 -1.02 2.45
N ASN A 52 -7.16 -0.17 3.37
CA ASN A 52 -7.84 0.32 4.56
C ASN A 52 -8.28 -0.80 5.51
N ASP A 53 -7.44 -1.83 5.60
CA ASP A 53 -7.63 -2.94 6.52
C ASP A 53 -7.07 -2.61 7.92
N GLY A 54 -6.18 -1.61 8.01
CA GLY A 54 -5.55 -1.12 9.24
C GLY A 54 -4.12 -1.61 9.47
N ILE A 55 -3.56 -2.40 8.55
CA ILE A 55 -2.15 -2.75 8.46
C ILE A 55 -1.48 -1.72 7.52
N PRO A 56 -0.36 -1.09 7.92
CA PRO A 56 0.28 -0.12 7.03
C PRO A 56 0.96 -0.80 5.83
N ASP A 57 0.88 -0.19 4.65
CA ASP A 57 1.52 -0.65 3.41
C ASP A 57 3.02 -0.97 3.59
N SER A 58 3.72 -0.15 4.38
CA SER A 58 5.13 -0.39 4.78
C SER A 58 5.42 -1.75 5.44
N VAL A 59 4.40 -2.37 6.07
CA VAL A 59 4.46 -3.69 6.69
C VAL A 59 4.16 -4.78 5.65
N GLU A 60 3.18 -4.54 4.79
CA GLU A 60 2.67 -5.48 3.79
C GLU A 60 3.51 -5.52 2.52
N ALA A 61 4.29 -4.48 2.24
CA ALA A 61 5.26 -4.45 1.13
C ALA A 61 6.27 -5.60 1.22
N GLY A 62 6.50 -6.14 2.41
CA GLY A 62 7.45 -7.21 2.66
C GLY A 62 8.90 -6.73 2.62
N LYS A 63 9.81 -7.56 2.07
CA LYS A 63 11.27 -7.31 2.17
C LYS A 63 11.82 -6.35 1.11
N ASP A 64 11.17 -6.28 -0.03
CA ASP A 64 11.60 -5.48 -1.17
C ASP A 64 10.41 -4.67 -1.68
N PRO A 65 10.23 -3.42 -1.25
CA PRO A 65 9.11 -2.59 -1.68
C PRO A 65 9.07 -2.31 -3.18
N GLN A 66 10.18 -2.55 -3.90
CA GLN A 66 10.20 -2.43 -5.36
C GLN A 66 9.56 -3.63 -6.06
N VAL A 67 9.39 -4.73 -5.33
CA VAL A 67 8.67 -5.94 -5.72
C VAL A 67 7.85 -6.40 -4.51
N PRO A 68 6.74 -5.68 -4.20
CA PRO A 68 5.89 -6.00 -3.05
C PRO A 68 5.49 -7.47 -3.05
N VAL A 69 5.36 -8.03 -1.84
CA VAL A 69 4.93 -9.42 -1.70
C VAL A 69 3.49 -9.60 -2.20
N ASP A 70 3.25 -10.79 -2.72
CA ASP A 70 1.97 -11.29 -3.21
C ASP A 70 1.90 -12.74 -2.69
N THR A 71 1.29 -12.90 -1.52
CA THR A 71 1.37 -14.10 -0.71
C THR A 71 0.64 -15.27 -1.36
N ASP A 72 -0.59 -15.04 -1.84
CA ASP A 72 -1.42 -16.05 -2.51
C ASP A 72 -1.12 -16.24 -4.02
N LYS A 73 -0.42 -15.29 -4.65
CA LYS A 73 -0.02 -15.27 -6.08
C LYS A 73 -1.16 -15.04 -7.05
N ASP A 74 -2.18 -14.29 -6.67
CA ASP A 74 -3.26 -13.92 -7.58
C ASP A 74 -2.91 -12.72 -8.49
N GLY A 75 -1.82 -12.01 -8.17
CA GLY A 75 -1.33 -10.85 -8.90
C GLY A 75 -1.71 -9.50 -8.28
N ILE A 76 -2.37 -9.49 -7.13
CA ILE A 76 -2.61 -8.34 -6.26
C ILE A 76 -1.55 -8.40 -5.13
N PRO A 77 -0.74 -7.35 -4.95
CA PRO A 77 0.16 -7.29 -3.79
C PRO A 77 -0.59 -7.22 -2.46
N ASP A 78 0.03 -7.73 -1.40
CA ASP A 78 -0.57 -7.82 -0.05
C ASP A 78 -1.12 -6.45 0.43
N TYR A 79 -0.40 -5.34 0.22
CA TYR A 79 -0.88 -3.97 0.60
C TYR A 79 -2.14 -3.48 -0.16
N ARG A 80 -2.71 -4.31 -1.03
CA ARG A 80 -3.94 -4.04 -1.80
C ARG A 80 -4.98 -5.14 -1.65
N ASP A 81 -4.70 -6.16 -0.85
CA ASP A 81 -5.51 -7.34 -0.70
C ASP A 81 -6.04 -7.44 0.72
N LEU A 82 -7.35 -7.63 0.86
CA LEU A 82 -8.01 -7.72 2.16
C LEU A 82 -7.87 -9.10 2.83
N ASP A 83 -7.30 -10.08 2.12
CA ASP A 83 -7.14 -11.50 2.51
C ASP A 83 -5.91 -12.07 1.77
N SER A 84 -4.71 -11.56 2.10
CA SER A 84 -3.44 -11.77 1.41
C SER A 84 -3.02 -13.23 1.24
N ASP A 85 -3.49 -14.14 2.10
CA ASP A 85 -3.21 -15.57 2.00
C ASP A 85 -4.39 -16.41 1.47
N ASN A 86 -5.53 -15.75 1.24
CA ASN A 86 -6.77 -16.27 0.65
C ASN A 86 -7.31 -17.50 1.39
N ASP A 87 -7.17 -17.50 2.72
CA ASP A 87 -7.71 -18.54 3.59
C ASP A 87 -9.16 -18.29 4.02
N GLY A 88 -9.67 -17.08 3.74
CA GLY A 88 -11.03 -16.64 4.05
C GLY A 88 -11.16 -15.87 5.37
N ILE A 89 -10.04 -15.54 6.03
CA ILE A 89 -9.95 -14.68 7.21
C ILE A 89 -9.30 -13.36 6.77
N PRO A 90 -9.99 -12.21 6.89
CA PRO A 90 -9.40 -10.94 6.48
C PRO A 90 -8.15 -10.56 7.27
N ASP A 91 -7.19 -9.93 6.61
CA ASP A 91 -5.85 -9.61 7.15
C ASP A 91 -5.93 -8.82 8.47
N LYS A 92 -6.80 -7.80 8.54
CA LYS A 92 -7.09 -7.06 9.78
C LYS A 92 -7.48 -7.92 10.99
N ILE A 93 -8.03 -9.11 10.76
CA ILE A 93 -8.37 -10.06 11.82
C ILE A 93 -7.15 -10.89 12.19
N GLU A 94 -6.35 -11.27 11.21
CA GLU A 94 -5.12 -12.05 11.37
C GLU A 94 -4.01 -11.28 12.11
N ALA A 95 -3.83 -10.01 11.75
CA ALA A 95 -2.87 -9.08 12.35
C ALA A 95 -3.08 -8.89 13.87
N GLY A 96 -4.28 -9.20 14.36
CA GLY A 96 -4.58 -9.24 15.78
C GLY A 96 -4.65 -7.85 16.41
N LYS A 97 -3.85 -7.59 17.46
CA LYS A 97 -3.96 -6.36 18.27
C LYS A 97 -2.99 -5.26 17.88
N ASP A 98 -1.92 -5.59 17.19
CA ASP A 98 -0.89 -4.65 16.76
C ASP A 98 -0.63 -4.86 15.27
N PRO A 99 -1.41 -4.20 14.40
CA PRO A 99 -1.27 -4.32 12.95
C PRO A 99 0.10 -3.89 12.41
N SER A 100 0.91 -3.16 13.19
CA SER A 100 2.29 -2.84 12.80
C SER A 100 3.26 -4.04 12.94
N LYS A 101 2.80 -5.12 13.57
CA LYS A 101 3.54 -6.37 13.83
C LYS A 101 2.59 -7.57 13.74
N PRO A 102 2.02 -7.82 12.55
CA PRO A 102 1.14 -8.95 12.32
C PRO A 102 1.86 -10.29 12.57
#